data_AF-A0A7R9KUV7-F1
#
_entry.id   AF-A0A7R9KUV7-F1
#
_cell.length_a   1.000
_cell.length_b   1.000
_cell.length_c   1.000
_cell.angle_alpha   90.00
_cell.angle_beta   90.00
_cell.angle_gamma   90.00
#
_symmetry.space_group_name_H-M   'P 1'
#
loop_
_entity.id
_entity.type
_entity.pdbx_description
1 polymer ?
#
loop_
_entity_poly.entity_id
_entity_poly.type
_entity_poly.pdbx_seq_one_letter_code
_entity_poly.pdbx_strand_id
1 'polypeptide(L)'
;MRGYVLIVLSCVLTNIIICDTEIKDTDEPTNTVKVEIQSNEVTTKSIVTSKPKPHSRAIQRCPAEAALKPCTCLHRQNLVVCDGDQEFELSAIVTALTSANGSNHYKLLHFMPNKLTEMSANTFKDLTFNGIWLMGAQNLKTIHENAFAGTDTVTTHLVLSYCPSLDSTNIFTIINKFVNIRLISLTEMNIESIPGQAFGPLKHLTMLSITDTKLKTIGEKPFLALNSLKLLTFKDTSIARIPRDVLVFSINYDIPLHITLMENHLLSSASFDADSLTSLGRPTGISLVPYSKNPYQWKYLSETIFKPFLSVQKVEIAWESLAIIGLTAILSVWPSAGHECPYGDVLKPCTCSGDEVFRCGDKPVANMKEIFAKYAKTLKDDDKELEAIVIEGPGVTDIPEAVFGDIYFKRISIQNCPNLKTIHKNAFAGTDTFTQEVTLYNLPKLAATPAVSFDLVNKFQKVAVVCIGHMGLKEIPSMAFGGQSGSIVYLAINGTEITKIADKAFYNLNALTEVHITDTSIAQIPKNVFVFSKKSEIPIEILLYRNPKLTATGMDPLAFMSIGRPAEIDFSGDHMDHDMDFKQMKVLEENVFHPFLKLDEGNKIGMKGQPFDCADCHNAWLKKSPKMAERVD
;
A
#
# COMPACT_ATOMS: atom_id res chain seq x y z
N MET A 1 32.05 -20.74 25.16
CA MET A 1 32.21 -19.44 25.83
C MET A 1 30.84 -18.76 25.88
N ARG A 2 30.58 -17.89 26.86
CA ARG A 2 29.23 -17.35 27.13
C ARG A 2 28.79 -16.37 26.04
N GLY A 3 27.61 -16.58 25.44
CA GLY A 3 26.98 -15.65 24.51
C GLY A 3 26.21 -14.56 25.26
N TYR A 4 26.36 -13.30 24.85
CA TYR A 4 25.68 -12.17 25.46
C TYR A 4 24.33 -11.92 24.78
N VAL A 5 23.24 -12.02 25.53
CA VAL A 5 21.89 -11.62 25.07
C VAL A 5 21.80 -10.09 25.11
N LEU A 6 21.86 -9.45 23.95
CA LEU A 6 21.84 -7.99 23.86
C LEU A 6 20.40 -7.45 23.95
N ILE A 7 19.92 -7.24 25.17
CA ILE A 7 18.64 -6.55 25.42
C ILE A 7 18.80 -5.07 25.05
N VAL A 8 18.18 -4.65 23.93
CA VAL A 8 18.19 -3.24 23.49
C VAL A 8 17.13 -2.45 24.25
N LEU A 9 17.45 -2.10 25.51
CA LEU A 9 16.71 -1.12 26.30
C LEU A 9 16.88 0.28 25.71
N SER A 10 15.92 0.72 24.90
CA SER A 10 15.73 2.15 24.63
C SER A 10 14.96 2.77 25.80
N CYS A 11 15.68 3.18 26.85
CA CYS A 11 15.08 3.75 28.05
C CYS A 11 15.45 5.23 28.23
N VAL A 12 14.42 6.09 28.28
CA VAL A 12 14.50 7.40 28.92
C VAL A 12 13.42 7.43 30.00
N LEU A 13 13.85 7.34 31.26
CA LEU A 13 13.05 7.54 32.48
C LEU A 13 11.91 6.54 32.77
N THR A 14 12.25 5.27 32.98
CA THR A 14 12.14 4.63 34.31
C THR A 14 12.73 3.23 34.33
N ASN A 15 13.21 2.78 35.50
CA ASN A 15 13.93 1.52 35.65
C ASN A 15 13.04 0.31 35.33
N ILE A 16 13.50 -0.55 34.41
CA ILE A 16 13.11 -1.96 34.37
C ILE A 16 14.08 -2.71 35.28
N ILE A 17 13.55 -3.40 36.29
CA ILE A 17 14.34 -4.20 37.24
C ILE A 17 14.16 -5.67 36.87
N ILE A 18 15.27 -6.35 36.60
CA ILE A 18 15.34 -7.81 36.64
C ILE A 18 15.74 -8.15 38.08
N CYS A 19 14.88 -8.86 38.81
CA CYS A 19 15.22 -9.36 40.14
C CYS A 19 16.05 -10.64 40.00
N ASP A 20 17.21 -10.68 40.63
CA ASP A 20 18.17 -11.77 40.54
C ASP A 20 18.54 -12.27 41.95
N THR A 21 18.69 -13.58 42.11
CA THR A 21 19.13 -14.23 43.35
C THR A 21 19.91 -15.52 43.05
N GLU A 22 21.23 -15.39 42.90
CA GLU A 22 22.29 -16.17 43.59
C GLU A 22 22.23 -17.74 43.53
N ILE A 23 23.29 -18.53 43.24
CA ILE A 23 24.65 -18.58 43.82
C ILE A 23 25.65 -19.41 42.94
N LYS A 24 26.94 -18.98 42.88
CA LYS A 24 28.23 -19.71 42.62
C LYS A 24 28.73 -20.14 41.22
N ASP A 25 30.07 -20.23 41.18
CA ASP A 25 31.02 -20.51 40.09
C ASP A 25 31.41 -22.00 39.93
N THR A 26 31.94 -22.38 38.76
CA THR A 26 33.38 -22.76 38.56
C THR A 26 33.79 -22.94 37.08
N ASP A 27 35.01 -22.44 36.76
CA ASP A 27 36.06 -22.96 35.85
C ASP A 27 35.86 -23.26 34.33
N GLU A 28 36.97 -23.62 33.68
CA GLU A 28 37.33 -23.54 32.24
C GLU A 28 37.47 -24.94 31.54
N PRO A 29 38.10 -25.09 30.34
CA PRO A 29 37.71 -24.62 29.00
C PRO A 29 37.68 -25.77 27.94
N THR A 30 37.88 -25.44 26.65
CA THR A 30 37.99 -26.33 25.45
C THR A 30 36.64 -26.87 24.93
N ASN A 31 36.47 -27.32 23.67
CA ASN A 31 37.43 -27.62 22.59
C ASN A 31 36.98 -27.07 21.21
N THR A 32 37.91 -27.03 20.25
CA THR A 32 37.64 -26.72 18.83
C THR A 32 37.35 -27.98 18.00
N VAL A 33 36.51 -27.85 16.97
CA VAL A 33 36.37 -28.84 15.88
C VAL A 33 36.32 -28.11 14.54
N LYS A 34 37.12 -28.58 13.57
CA LYS A 34 36.98 -28.22 12.14
C LYS A 34 36.15 -29.30 11.44
N VAL A 35 35.36 -28.91 10.44
CA VAL A 35 34.88 -29.81 9.38
C VAL A 35 35.12 -29.11 8.04
N GLU A 36 35.50 -29.85 7.02
CA GLU A 36 35.96 -29.34 5.73
C GLU A 36 34.84 -29.23 4.71
N ILE A 37 35.02 -28.35 3.71
CA ILE A 37 34.11 -28.20 2.57
C ILE A 37 34.49 -29.24 1.51
N GLN A 38 33.51 -30.01 1.03
CA GLN A 38 33.64 -30.74 -0.24
C GLN A 38 32.76 -30.10 -1.31
N SER A 39 33.41 -29.58 -2.35
CA SER A 39 32.79 -29.11 -3.58
C SER A 39 32.42 -30.29 -4.48
N ASN A 40 31.24 -30.25 -5.10
CA ASN A 40 30.95 -31.03 -6.30
C ASN A 40 30.33 -30.12 -7.36
N GLU A 41 30.89 -30.16 -8.57
CA GLU A 41 30.39 -29.43 -9.72
C GLU A 41 29.17 -30.14 -10.33
N VAL A 42 28.20 -29.38 -10.85
CA VAL A 42 27.20 -29.90 -11.81
C VAL A 42 27.13 -28.96 -13.00
N THR A 43 27.16 -29.55 -14.20
CA THR A 43 27.40 -28.85 -15.46
C THR A 43 26.19 -28.06 -15.95
N THR A 44 26.46 -26.88 -16.53
CA THR A 44 25.46 -26.09 -17.27
C THR A 44 25.10 -26.76 -18.59
N LYS A 45 23.81 -26.76 -18.93
CA LYS A 45 23.31 -27.09 -20.28
C LYS A 45 22.36 -26.02 -20.77
N SER A 46 22.80 -25.26 -21.77
CA SER A 46 22.00 -24.25 -22.44
C SER A 46 20.82 -24.88 -23.17
N ILE A 47 19.61 -24.33 -22.97
CA ILE A 47 18.42 -24.66 -23.78
C ILE A 47 18.10 -23.46 -24.67
N VAL A 48 17.87 -23.75 -25.96
CA VAL A 48 17.69 -22.74 -27.01
C VAL A 48 16.32 -22.06 -26.89
N THR A 49 16.29 -20.74 -27.04
CA THR A 49 15.07 -19.93 -26.95
C THR A 49 14.17 -20.07 -28.18
N SER A 50 13.00 -20.69 -28.02
CA SER A 50 11.91 -20.62 -28.99
C SER A 50 11.09 -19.34 -28.78
N LYS A 51 10.96 -18.50 -29.82
CA LYS A 51 10.14 -17.28 -29.76
C LYS A 51 8.65 -17.65 -29.70
N PRO A 52 7.88 -17.23 -28.68
CA PRO A 52 6.43 -17.39 -28.70
C PRO A 52 5.83 -16.50 -29.82
N LYS A 53 4.78 -17.01 -30.49
CA LYS A 53 3.99 -16.23 -31.46
C LYS A 53 3.12 -15.21 -30.71
N PRO A 54 2.77 -14.06 -31.32
CA PRO A 54 1.89 -13.09 -30.68
C PRO A 54 0.49 -13.68 -30.48
N HIS A 55 0.07 -13.89 -29.23
CA HIS A 55 -1.33 -14.13 -28.91
C HIS A 55 -2.12 -12.83 -29.04
N SER A 56 -3.16 -12.85 -29.88
CA SER A 56 -4.18 -11.79 -29.93
C SER A 56 -4.92 -11.76 -28.59
N ARG A 57 -4.63 -10.78 -27.73
CA ARG A 57 -5.39 -10.55 -26.50
C ARG A 57 -6.84 -10.23 -26.86
N ALA A 58 -7.79 -10.93 -26.22
CA ALA A 58 -9.19 -10.54 -26.25
C ALA A 58 -9.33 -9.14 -25.65
N ILE A 59 -10.09 -8.26 -26.30
CA ILE A 59 -10.33 -6.90 -25.81
C ILE A 59 -11.40 -6.98 -24.73
N GLN A 60 -11.07 -6.54 -23.52
CA GLN A 60 -11.86 -6.71 -22.30
C GLN A 60 -13.08 -5.78 -22.23
N ARG A 61 -14.02 -5.93 -23.15
CA ARG A 61 -15.17 -5.02 -23.27
C ARG A 61 -16.01 -4.99 -21.99
N CYS A 62 -16.28 -3.78 -21.51
CA CYS A 62 -17.29 -3.55 -20.49
C CYS A 62 -18.71 -3.50 -21.10
N PRO A 63 -19.75 -3.85 -20.32
CA PRO A 63 -21.15 -3.54 -20.63
C PRO A 63 -21.44 -2.04 -20.77
N ALA A 64 -22.66 -1.70 -21.20
CA ALA A 64 -23.16 -0.33 -21.14
C ALA A 64 -23.33 0.13 -19.68
N GLU A 65 -22.90 1.37 -19.39
CA GLU A 65 -22.87 1.98 -18.05
C GLU A 65 -24.23 1.94 -17.34
N ALA A 66 -25.33 2.18 -18.07
CA ALA A 66 -26.69 2.10 -17.55
C ALA A 66 -27.14 0.68 -17.12
N ALA A 67 -26.48 -0.39 -17.60
CA ALA A 67 -26.74 -1.77 -17.20
C ALA A 67 -25.85 -2.24 -16.03
N LEU A 68 -24.98 -1.37 -15.50
CA LEU A 68 -24.10 -1.67 -14.37
C LEU A 68 -24.40 -0.84 -13.12
N LYS A 69 -25.10 0.29 -13.20
CA LYS A 69 -25.36 1.17 -12.05
C LYS A 69 -25.92 0.37 -10.84
N PRO A 70 -25.42 0.59 -9.62
CA PRO A 70 -24.46 1.62 -9.19
C PRO A 70 -22.97 1.28 -9.43
N CYS A 71 -22.67 0.18 -10.11
CA CYS A 71 -21.30 -0.21 -10.45
C CYS A 71 -20.80 0.41 -11.78
N THR A 72 -19.48 0.54 -11.89
CA THR A 72 -18.74 1.06 -13.04
C THR A 72 -17.65 0.06 -13.44
N CYS A 73 -17.57 -0.27 -14.74
CA CYS A 73 -16.55 -1.14 -15.30
C CYS A 73 -15.48 -0.31 -16.01
N LEU A 74 -14.28 -0.26 -15.43
CA LEU A 74 -13.16 0.55 -15.90
C LEU A 74 -12.33 -0.25 -16.92
N HIS A 75 -12.84 -0.30 -18.15
CA HIS A 75 -12.31 -1.05 -19.31
C HIS A 75 -10.78 -1.02 -19.46
N ARG A 76 -10.16 0.12 -19.16
CA ARG A 76 -8.73 0.40 -19.37
C ARG A 76 -7.84 -0.10 -18.22
N GLN A 77 -8.40 -0.18 -17.00
CA GLN A 77 -7.72 -0.68 -15.78
C GLN A 77 -8.05 -2.15 -15.47
N ASN A 78 -9.09 -2.70 -16.13
CA ASN A 78 -9.71 -4.00 -15.86
C ASN A 78 -10.26 -4.13 -14.42
N LEU A 79 -10.89 -3.07 -13.92
CA LEU A 79 -11.44 -2.96 -12.57
C LEU A 79 -12.98 -2.81 -12.64
N VAL A 80 -13.70 -3.44 -11.71
CA VAL A 80 -15.11 -3.16 -11.45
C VAL A 80 -15.23 -2.50 -10.08
N VAL A 81 -15.81 -1.30 -10.03
CA VAL A 81 -16.10 -0.56 -8.78
C VAL A 81 -17.61 -0.54 -8.57
N CYS A 82 -18.09 -0.65 -7.33
CA CYS A 82 -19.49 -0.50 -6.95
C CYS A 82 -19.60 0.50 -5.78
N ASP A 83 -20.18 1.68 -6.02
CA ASP A 83 -20.26 2.79 -5.05
C ASP A 83 -21.65 3.43 -5.07
N GLY A 84 -22.16 3.83 -3.91
CA GLY A 84 -23.32 4.72 -3.79
C GLY A 84 -24.62 4.09 -3.29
N ASP A 85 -25.55 4.99 -2.94
CA ASP A 85 -26.73 4.70 -2.11
C ASP A 85 -27.95 4.10 -2.84
N GLN A 86 -27.77 3.51 -4.03
CA GLN A 86 -28.86 2.84 -4.75
C GLN A 86 -28.96 1.36 -4.37
N GLU A 87 -30.19 0.86 -4.16
CA GLU A 87 -30.45 -0.59 -4.05
C GLU A 87 -30.23 -1.26 -5.41
N PHE A 88 -29.57 -2.42 -5.43
CA PHE A 88 -29.21 -3.10 -6.67
C PHE A 88 -29.08 -4.62 -6.54
N GLU A 89 -29.42 -5.30 -7.62
CA GLU A 89 -29.23 -6.74 -7.79
C GLU A 89 -27.80 -7.02 -8.30
N LEU A 90 -26.90 -7.43 -7.41
CA LEU A 90 -25.54 -7.85 -7.79
C LEU A 90 -25.56 -9.00 -8.82
N SER A 91 -26.61 -9.82 -8.80
CA SER A 91 -26.90 -10.86 -9.80
C SER A 91 -27.05 -10.28 -11.23
N ALA A 92 -27.70 -9.12 -11.36
CA ALA A 92 -27.87 -8.41 -12.63
C ALA A 92 -26.55 -7.77 -13.09
N ILE A 93 -25.76 -7.19 -12.17
CA ILE A 93 -24.44 -6.62 -12.48
C ILE A 93 -23.51 -7.70 -13.05
N VAL A 94 -23.44 -8.87 -12.41
CA VAL A 94 -22.64 -9.99 -12.93
C VAL A 94 -23.19 -10.47 -14.28
N THR A 95 -24.50 -10.58 -14.45
CA THR A 95 -25.13 -10.99 -15.73
C THR A 95 -24.80 -10.00 -16.85
N ALA A 96 -24.71 -8.70 -16.57
CA ALA A 96 -24.24 -7.70 -17.53
C ALA A 96 -22.76 -7.94 -17.88
N LEU A 97 -21.88 -8.06 -16.87
CA LEU A 97 -20.43 -8.27 -17.03
C LEU A 97 -20.07 -9.56 -17.80
N THR A 98 -20.85 -10.62 -17.67
CA THR A 98 -20.66 -11.90 -18.41
C THR A 98 -21.26 -11.86 -19.82
N SER A 99 -22.25 -11.00 -20.06
CA SER A 99 -22.89 -10.81 -21.38
C SER A 99 -22.09 -9.89 -22.31
N ALA A 100 -21.06 -9.20 -21.80
CA ALA A 100 -20.17 -8.38 -22.63
C ALA A 100 -19.18 -9.25 -23.42
N ASN A 101 -19.01 -8.95 -24.71
CA ASN A 101 -18.07 -9.64 -25.59
C ASN A 101 -16.60 -9.27 -25.29
N GLY A 102 -16.07 -9.80 -24.17
CA GLY A 102 -14.71 -9.65 -23.67
C GLY A 102 -14.14 -10.96 -23.12
N SER A 103 -13.36 -10.90 -22.04
CA SER A 103 -13.05 -12.08 -21.20
C SER A 103 -13.76 -11.96 -19.85
N ASN A 104 -13.97 -13.08 -19.18
CA ASN A 104 -14.65 -13.10 -17.88
C ASN A 104 -13.65 -12.94 -16.71
N HIS A 105 -12.55 -12.22 -16.95
CA HIS A 105 -11.44 -12.08 -16.02
C HIS A 105 -11.06 -10.61 -15.79
N TYR A 106 -11.21 -10.18 -14.53
CA TYR A 106 -11.00 -8.82 -14.07
C TYR A 106 -9.83 -8.77 -13.06
N LYS A 107 -9.16 -7.61 -12.95
CA LYS A 107 -8.05 -7.41 -12.00
C LYS A 107 -8.56 -7.34 -10.56
N LEU A 108 -9.62 -6.58 -10.34
CA LEU A 108 -10.15 -6.28 -9.00
C LEU A 108 -11.67 -6.03 -9.09
N LEU A 109 -12.39 -6.50 -8.08
CA LEU A 109 -13.74 -6.06 -7.74
C LEU A 109 -13.65 -5.24 -6.46
N HIS A 110 -14.08 -3.98 -6.49
CA HIS A 110 -14.06 -3.08 -5.34
C HIS A 110 -15.46 -2.55 -5.04
N PHE A 111 -16.04 -2.99 -3.93
CA PHE A 111 -17.21 -2.35 -3.35
C PHE A 111 -16.76 -1.25 -2.38
N MET A 112 -17.23 -0.03 -2.61
CA MET A 112 -17.20 1.10 -1.68
C MET A 112 -18.58 1.19 -0.98
N PRO A 113 -18.87 2.16 -0.08
CA PRO A 113 -20.14 2.22 0.64
C PRO A 113 -21.37 2.15 -0.27
N ASN A 114 -22.27 1.19 -0.01
CA ASN A 114 -23.41 0.89 -0.88
C ASN A 114 -24.59 0.22 -0.12
N LYS A 115 -25.69 -0.05 -0.85
CA LYS A 115 -26.91 -0.70 -0.33
C LYS A 115 -26.99 -2.22 -0.56
N LEU A 116 -25.90 -2.91 -0.87
CA LEU A 116 -25.93 -4.37 -1.01
C LEU A 116 -26.35 -5.02 0.31
N THR A 117 -27.39 -5.86 0.27
CA THR A 117 -28.01 -6.48 1.46
C THR A 117 -27.63 -7.95 1.63
N GLU A 118 -27.43 -8.68 0.53
CA GLU A 118 -26.93 -10.06 0.52
C GLU A 118 -26.00 -10.33 -0.68
N MET A 119 -25.20 -11.40 -0.58
CA MET A 119 -24.56 -12.04 -1.73
C MET A 119 -25.05 -13.49 -1.85
N SER A 120 -25.92 -13.77 -2.82
CA SER A 120 -26.58 -15.07 -2.99
C SER A 120 -25.63 -16.18 -3.48
N ALA A 121 -26.14 -17.41 -3.63
CA ALA A 121 -25.31 -18.54 -4.08
C ALA A 121 -24.87 -18.39 -5.55
N ASN A 122 -23.61 -18.73 -5.85
CA ASN A 122 -23.04 -18.78 -7.20
C ASN A 122 -23.03 -17.43 -7.95
N THR A 123 -23.11 -16.30 -7.24
CA THR A 123 -23.10 -14.94 -7.82
C THR A 123 -21.97 -14.73 -8.82
N PHE A 124 -20.76 -15.21 -8.53
CA PHE A 124 -19.59 -15.01 -9.40
C PHE A 124 -19.20 -16.23 -10.25
N LYS A 125 -20.07 -17.25 -10.40
CA LYS A 125 -19.75 -18.55 -11.05
C LYS A 125 -19.09 -18.46 -12.43
N ASP A 126 -19.46 -17.44 -13.21
CA ASP A 126 -19.00 -17.22 -14.58
C ASP A 126 -17.97 -16.09 -14.67
N LEU A 127 -17.45 -15.55 -13.56
CA LEU A 127 -16.48 -14.45 -13.47
C LEU A 127 -15.28 -14.80 -12.58
N THR A 128 -14.15 -14.12 -12.81
CA THR A 128 -12.92 -14.27 -12.01
C THR A 128 -12.26 -12.93 -11.75
N PHE A 129 -11.68 -12.77 -10.56
CA PHE A 129 -11.00 -11.56 -10.09
C PHE A 129 -9.67 -11.92 -9.41
N ASN A 130 -8.59 -11.14 -9.65
CA ASN A 130 -7.34 -11.34 -8.88
C ASN A 130 -7.44 -10.81 -7.44
N GLY A 131 -8.28 -9.79 -7.21
CA GLY A 131 -8.57 -9.24 -5.89
C GLY A 131 -10.05 -8.94 -5.70
N ILE A 132 -10.53 -9.04 -4.46
CA ILE A 132 -11.89 -8.68 -4.06
C ILE A 132 -11.79 -7.81 -2.80
N TRP A 133 -12.21 -6.56 -2.90
CA TRP A 133 -12.26 -5.60 -1.80
C TRP A 133 -13.73 -5.26 -1.54
N LEU A 134 -14.19 -5.49 -0.31
CA LEU A 134 -15.53 -5.17 0.16
C LEU A 134 -15.39 -4.20 1.33
N MET A 135 -15.57 -2.91 1.06
CA MET A 135 -15.26 -1.83 1.98
C MET A 135 -16.50 -0.94 2.20
N GLY A 136 -16.98 -0.86 3.45
CA GLY A 136 -18.07 0.04 3.82
C GLY A 136 -19.48 -0.46 3.50
N ALA A 137 -19.68 -1.76 3.25
CA ALA A 137 -21.00 -2.34 2.94
C ALA A 137 -21.89 -2.43 4.19
N GLN A 138 -22.35 -1.28 4.69
CA GLN A 138 -23.09 -1.12 5.95
C GLN A 138 -24.37 -1.97 6.05
N ASN A 139 -25.02 -2.25 4.91
CA ASN A 139 -26.32 -2.93 4.85
C ASN A 139 -26.22 -4.44 4.59
N LEU A 140 -25.02 -4.96 4.30
CA LEU A 140 -24.80 -6.36 3.96
C LEU A 140 -24.97 -7.22 5.20
N LYS A 141 -25.93 -8.15 5.16
CA LYS A 141 -26.29 -9.03 6.28
C LYS A 141 -25.74 -10.44 6.11
N THR A 142 -25.70 -10.94 4.88
CA THR A 142 -25.32 -12.32 4.58
C THR A 142 -24.45 -12.40 3.33
N ILE A 143 -23.47 -13.31 3.36
CA ILE A 143 -22.81 -13.82 2.17
C ILE A 143 -23.08 -15.32 2.16
N HIS A 144 -23.64 -15.83 1.06
CA HIS A 144 -23.85 -17.27 0.91
C HIS A 144 -22.50 -17.98 0.76
N GLU A 145 -22.36 -19.16 1.36
CA GLU A 145 -21.08 -19.87 1.39
C GLU A 145 -20.47 -20.20 0.01
N ASN A 146 -21.28 -20.16 -1.06
CA ASN A 146 -20.87 -20.38 -2.46
C ASN A 146 -21.00 -19.11 -3.33
N ALA A 147 -21.10 -17.90 -2.76
CA ALA A 147 -21.23 -16.67 -3.55
C ALA A 147 -20.04 -16.45 -4.51
N PHE A 148 -18.83 -16.73 -4.04
CA PHE A 148 -17.57 -16.56 -4.77
C PHE A 148 -17.11 -17.80 -5.55
N ALA A 149 -17.96 -18.81 -5.73
CA ALA A 149 -17.66 -19.93 -6.61
C ALA A 149 -17.24 -19.41 -8.00
N GLY A 150 -16.20 -19.98 -8.60
CA GLY A 150 -15.63 -19.54 -9.89
C GLY A 150 -14.42 -18.62 -9.70
N THR A 151 -14.56 -17.53 -8.93
CA THR A 151 -13.44 -16.62 -8.62
C THR A 151 -12.57 -17.11 -7.44
N ASP A 152 -13.11 -17.98 -6.59
CA ASP A 152 -12.45 -18.62 -5.46
C ASP A 152 -11.07 -19.21 -5.79
N THR A 153 -10.96 -19.94 -6.89
CA THR A 153 -9.69 -20.57 -7.31
C THR A 153 -8.65 -19.59 -7.91
N VAL A 154 -9.03 -18.35 -8.23
CA VAL A 154 -8.18 -17.35 -8.90
C VAL A 154 -7.81 -16.17 -8.00
N THR A 155 -8.64 -15.85 -7.00
CA THR A 155 -8.46 -14.67 -6.15
C THR A 155 -7.23 -14.81 -5.26
N THR A 156 -6.37 -13.79 -5.27
CA THR A 156 -5.11 -13.72 -4.51
C THR A 156 -5.15 -12.72 -3.35
N HIS A 157 -6.06 -11.74 -3.39
CA HIS A 157 -6.20 -10.70 -2.36
C HIS A 157 -7.67 -10.54 -1.96
N LEU A 158 -7.95 -10.62 -0.66
CA LEU A 158 -9.28 -10.44 -0.09
C LEU A 158 -9.21 -9.41 1.03
N VAL A 159 -9.96 -8.32 0.89
CA VAL A 159 -10.06 -7.26 1.91
C VAL A 159 -11.53 -7.09 2.25
N LEU A 160 -11.88 -7.30 3.52
CA LEU A 160 -13.21 -7.08 4.06
C LEU A 160 -13.09 -6.00 5.13
N SER A 161 -13.72 -4.85 4.93
CA SER A 161 -13.60 -3.66 5.79
C SER A 161 -14.96 -3.04 6.08
N TYR A 162 -15.19 -2.61 7.32
CA TYR A 162 -16.38 -1.85 7.73
C TYR A 162 -17.70 -2.46 7.25
N CYS A 163 -17.93 -3.71 7.64
CA CYS A 163 -19.15 -4.46 7.32
C CYS A 163 -19.91 -4.83 8.62
N PRO A 164 -20.45 -3.83 9.36
CA PRO A 164 -20.94 -4.02 10.73
C PRO A 164 -22.19 -4.90 10.85
N SER A 165 -23.02 -4.96 9.79
CA SER A 165 -24.27 -5.75 9.76
C SER A 165 -24.08 -7.20 9.33
N LEU A 166 -22.89 -7.59 8.86
CA LEU A 166 -22.64 -8.89 8.27
C LEU A 166 -22.57 -9.98 9.34
N ASP A 167 -23.37 -11.04 9.16
CA ASP A 167 -23.21 -12.29 9.89
C ASP A 167 -21.82 -12.88 9.60
N SER A 168 -20.97 -12.85 10.62
CA SER A 168 -19.58 -13.32 10.55
C SER A 168 -19.45 -14.82 10.79
N THR A 169 -20.52 -15.53 11.19
CA THR A 169 -20.42 -16.94 11.62
C THR A 169 -19.93 -17.88 10.52
N ASN A 170 -20.21 -17.58 9.25
CA ASN A 170 -19.76 -18.37 8.10
C ASN A 170 -18.51 -17.82 7.39
N ILE A 171 -17.91 -16.72 7.87
CA ILE A 171 -16.90 -16.00 7.09
C ILE A 171 -15.64 -16.84 6.85
N PHE A 172 -15.26 -17.68 7.81
CA PHE A 172 -14.14 -18.62 7.66
C PHE A 172 -14.47 -19.76 6.69
N THR A 173 -15.73 -20.20 6.62
CA THR A 173 -16.20 -21.19 5.62
C THR A 173 -16.12 -20.65 4.20
N ILE A 174 -16.38 -19.34 4.01
CA ILE A 174 -16.20 -18.63 2.74
C ILE A 174 -14.70 -18.47 2.43
N ILE A 175 -13.93 -17.93 3.38
CA ILE A 175 -12.49 -17.67 3.26
C ILE A 175 -11.71 -18.94 2.85
N ASN A 176 -12.07 -20.10 3.41
CA ASN A 176 -11.42 -21.38 3.11
C ASN A 176 -11.55 -21.86 1.65
N LYS A 177 -12.45 -21.28 0.84
CA LYS A 177 -12.59 -21.66 -0.58
C LYS A 177 -11.55 -20.98 -1.47
N PHE A 178 -10.94 -19.89 -1.01
CA PHE A 178 -9.93 -19.13 -1.77
C PHE A 178 -8.53 -19.79 -1.75
N VAL A 179 -8.39 -20.99 -2.31
CA VAL A 179 -7.18 -21.83 -2.16
C VAL A 179 -5.86 -21.20 -2.64
N ASN A 180 -5.90 -20.20 -3.52
CA ASN A 180 -4.74 -19.46 -4.04
C ASN A 180 -4.52 -18.08 -3.40
N ILE A 181 -5.23 -17.78 -2.31
CA ILE A 181 -5.13 -16.51 -1.59
C ILE A 181 -3.71 -16.28 -1.04
N ARG A 182 -3.28 -15.01 -1.04
CA ARG A 182 -1.99 -14.53 -0.53
C ARG A 182 -2.15 -13.46 0.54
N LEU A 183 -3.15 -12.58 0.42
CA LEU A 183 -3.48 -11.56 1.41
C LEU A 183 -4.93 -11.69 1.86
N ILE A 184 -5.15 -11.71 3.17
CA ILE A 184 -6.44 -11.50 3.82
C ILE A 184 -6.31 -10.34 4.80
N SER A 185 -7.21 -9.35 4.69
CA SER A 185 -7.39 -8.31 5.71
C SER A 185 -8.86 -8.27 6.13
N LEU A 186 -9.10 -8.40 7.44
CA LEU A 186 -10.41 -8.32 8.08
C LEU A 186 -10.38 -7.13 9.05
N THR A 187 -11.08 -6.05 8.70
CA THR A 187 -11.01 -4.75 9.39
C THR A 187 -12.40 -4.26 9.79
N GLU A 188 -12.61 -3.81 11.02
CA GLU A 188 -13.90 -3.23 11.48
C GLU A 188 -15.08 -4.19 11.20
N MET A 189 -14.88 -5.46 11.59
CA MET A 189 -15.84 -6.56 11.38
C MET A 189 -16.37 -7.11 12.71
N ASN A 190 -17.64 -7.54 12.69
CA ASN A 190 -18.30 -8.17 13.84
C ASN A 190 -17.87 -9.64 14.06
N ILE A 191 -16.58 -9.94 13.94
CA ILE A 191 -15.99 -11.27 14.20
C ILE A 191 -15.75 -11.40 15.70
N GLU A 192 -16.38 -12.37 16.36
CA GLU A 192 -16.16 -12.61 17.80
C GLU A 192 -15.20 -13.76 18.11
N SER A 193 -15.01 -14.69 17.17
CA SER A 193 -14.10 -15.83 17.34
C SER A 193 -13.47 -16.28 16.02
N ILE A 194 -12.27 -16.86 16.10
CA ILE A 194 -11.67 -17.63 15.02
C ILE A 194 -11.90 -19.12 15.32
N PRO A 195 -12.56 -19.90 14.45
CA PRO A 195 -12.75 -21.34 14.65
C PRO A 195 -11.45 -22.15 14.76
N GLY A 196 -11.55 -23.38 15.27
CA GLY A 196 -10.45 -24.33 15.17
C GLY A 196 -10.15 -24.67 13.70
N GLN A 197 -8.87 -24.77 13.34
CA GLN A 197 -8.40 -25.05 11.96
C GLN A 197 -8.95 -24.08 10.87
N ALA A 198 -9.32 -22.86 11.26
CA ALA A 198 -10.09 -21.90 10.44
C ALA A 198 -9.53 -21.53 9.06
N PHE A 199 -8.26 -21.83 8.75
CA PHE A 199 -7.62 -21.49 7.47
C PHE A 199 -7.01 -22.72 6.73
N GLY A 200 -7.55 -23.92 7.00
CA GLY A 200 -6.97 -25.23 6.60
C GLY A 200 -6.54 -25.43 5.13
N PRO A 201 -7.22 -24.90 4.11
CA PRO A 201 -6.78 -25.03 2.71
C PRO A 201 -5.74 -24.01 2.26
N LEU A 202 -5.53 -22.92 3.01
CA LEU A 202 -4.95 -21.65 2.52
C LEU A 202 -3.42 -21.61 2.57
N LYS A 203 -2.79 -22.66 2.02
CA LYS A 203 -1.34 -22.90 2.13
C LYS A 203 -0.46 -21.82 1.52
N HIS A 204 -1.01 -21.00 0.62
CA HIS A 204 -0.32 -19.91 -0.08
C HIS A 204 -0.49 -18.52 0.58
N LEU A 205 -1.25 -18.42 1.68
CA LEU A 205 -1.48 -17.17 2.38
C LEU A 205 -0.15 -16.66 2.97
N THR A 206 0.26 -15.46 2.55
CA THR A 206 1.48 -14.77 3.03
C THR A 206 1.18 -13.69 4.07
N MET A 207 -0.01 -13.09 4.08
CA MET A 207 -0.40 -12.05 5.03
C MET A 207 -1.83 -12.26 5.54
N LEU A 208 -2.00 -12.27 6.86
CA LEU A 208 -3.28 -12.28 7.55
C LEU A 208 -3.32 -11.11 8.55
N SER A 209 -4.18 -10.12 8.29
CA SER A 209 -4.45 -9.02 9.21
C SER A 209 -5.87 -9.09 9.75
N ILE A 210 -6.00 -8.94 11.07
CA ILE A 210 -7.28 -8.85 11.79
C ILE A 210 -7.20 -7.62 12.69
N THR A 211 -7.97 -6.59 12.35
CA THR A 211 -7.83 -5.22 12.87
C THR A 211 -9.19 -4.67 13.31
N ASP A 212 -9.30 -4.11 14.51
CA ASP A 212 -10.56 -3.56 15.06
C ASP A 212 -11.71 -4.56 14.91
N THR A 213 -11.65 -5.62 15.71
CA THR A 213 -12.66 -6.67 15.70
C THR A 213 -13.04 -7.04 17.12
N LYS A 214 -14.29 -7.47 17.31
CA LYS A 214 -14.80 -7.96 18.60
C LYS A 214 -14.26 -9.36 18.96
N LEU A 215 -13.11 -9.73 18.40
CA LEU A 215 -12.49 -11.04 18.53
C LEU A 215 -12.06 -11.28 19.97
N LYS A 216 -12.67 -12.26 20.63
CA LYS A 216 -12.46 -12.63 22.04
C LYS A 216 -11.70 -13.94 22.18
N THR A 217 -11.97 -14.90 21.29
CA THR A 217 -11.47 -16.28 21.39
C THR A 217 -10.92 -16.80 20.07
N ILE A 218 -9.91 -17.66 20.16
CA ILE A 218 -9.31 -18.35 19.03
C ILE A 218 -9.34 -19.85 19.36
N GLY A 219 -9.88 -20.67 18.44
CA GLY A 219 -9.97 -22.12 18.59
C GLY A 219 -8.65 -22.84 18.30
N GLU A 220 -8.67 -24.18 18.37
CA GLU A 220 -7.45 -24.97 18.24
C GLU A 220 -6.79 -24.88 16.85
N LYS A 221 -5.46 -24.74 16.82
CA LYS A 221 -4.62 -24.92 15.62
C LYS A 221 -5.13 -24.17 14.37
N PRO A 222 -5.55 -22.89 14.47
CA PRO A 222 -6.23 -22.17 13.39
C PRO A 222 -5.33 -21.94 12.18
N PHE A 223 -4.05 -21.66 12.44
CA PHE A 223 -3.02 -21.32 11.44
C PHE A 223 -2.23 -22.55 10.96
N LEU A 224 -2.64 -23.77 11.35
CA LEU A 224 -1.86 -25.00 11.17
C LEU A 224 -1.43 -25.26 9.72
N ALA A 225 -2.24 -24.87 8.73
CA ALA A 225 -1.93 -25.10 7.32
C ALA A 225 -1.27 -23.91 6.60
N LEU A 226 -0.98 -22.82 7.31
CA LEU A 226 -0.53 -21.55 6.74
C LEU A 226 0.99 -21.53 6.47
N ASN A 227 1.45 -22.51 5.68
CA ASN A 227 2.86 -22.83 5.44
C ASN A 227 3.67 -21.70 4.77
N SER A 228 3.02 -20.70 4.16
CA SER A 228 3.64 -19.52 3.54
C SER A 228 3.48 -18.21 4.34
N LEU A 229 2.84 -18.24 5.51
CA LEU A 229 2.45 -17.01 6.22
C LEU A 229 3.66 -16.23 6.73
N LYS A 230 3.88 -15.04 6.18
CA LYS A 230 4.92 -14.09 6.57
C LYS A 230 4.49 -13.16 7.70
N LEU A 231 3.23 -12.71 7.69
CA LEU A 231 2.72 -11.68 8.60
C LEU A 231 1.37 -12.09 9.18
N LEU A 232 1.29 -12.14 10.52
CA LEU A 232 0.08 -12.31 11.31
C LEU A 232 -0.13 -11.09 12.21
N THR A 233 -1.14 -10.26 11.91
CA THR A 233 -1.43 -9.04 12.67
C THR A 233 -2.75 -9.16 13.42
N PHE A 234 -2.69 -8.90 14.74
CA PHE A 234 -3.85 -8.60 15.57
C PHE A 234 -3.74 -7.16 16.08
N LYS A 235 -4.60 -6.27 15.58
CA LYS A 235 -4.72 -4.90 16.06
C LYS A 235 -6.09 -4.66 16.70
N ASP A 236 -6.10 -4.02 17.86
CA ASP A 236 -7.30 -3.60 18.62
C ASP A 236 -8.38 -4.70 18.66
N THR A 237 -8.06 -5.80 19.35
CA THR A 237 -8.96 -6.92 19.57
C THR A 237 -9.26 -7.12 21.06
N SER A 238 -10.32 -7.88 21.34
CA SER A 238 -10.74 -8.28 22.69
C SER A 238 -10.13 -9.62 23.13
N ILE A 239 -9.01 -10.07 22.55
CA ILE A 239 -8.37 -11.33 22.92
C ILE A 239 -7.76 -11.18 24.32
N ALA A 240 -8.21 -12.00 25.28
CA ALA A 240 -7.67 -11.98 26.65
C ALA A 240 -6.55 -13.03 26.88
N ARG A 241 -6.49 -14.09 26.05
CA ARG A 241 -5.58 -15.23 26.21
C ARG A 241 -5.16 -15.81 24.86
N ILE A 242 -3.92 -16.29 24.77
CA ILE A 242 -3.32 -17.01 23.64
C ILE A 242 -2.92 -18.41 24.13
N PRO A 243 -3.81 -19.42 23.96
CA PRO A 243 -3.54 -20.81 24.30
C PRO A 243 -2.38 -21.45 23.53
N ARG A 244 -1.82 -22.54 24.08
CA ARG A 244 -0.65 -23.27 23.53
C ARG A 244 -0.80 -23.71 22.08
N ASP A 245 -2.01 -24.06 21.68
CA ASP A 245 -2.38 -24.65 20.39
C ASP A 245 -2.75 -23.62 19.31
N VAL A 246 -2.84 -22.33 19.65
CA VAL A 246 -3.15 -21.25 18.68
C VAL A 246 -1.96 -20.97 17.74
N LEU A 247 -0.74 -20.95 18.26
CA LEU A 247 0.47 -20.59 17.51
C LEU A 247 1.20 -21.81 16.91
N VAL A 248 0.46 -22.87 16.60
CA VAL A 248 0.99 -24.11 16.01
C VAL A 248 0.88 -24.07 14.48
N PHE A 249 2.00 -24.31 13.81
CA PHE A 249 2.10 -24.34 12.35
C PHE A 249 2.58 -25.72 11.85
N SER A 250 2.14 -26.13 10.67
CA SER A 250 2.74 -27.28 9.97
C SER A 250 4.15 -26.91 9.54
N ILE A 251 5.08 -27.84 9.74
CA ILE A 251 6.52 -27.58 9.66
C ILE A 251 6.94 -27.07 8.28
N ASN A 252 7.53 -25.88 8.28
CA ASN A 252 8.28 -25.32 7.16
C ASN A 252 9.39 -24.41 7.74
N TYR A 253 10.51 -25.03 8.13
CA TYR A 253 11.54 -24.39 8.95
C TYR A 253 12.18 -23.15 8.31
N ASP A 254 12.31 -23.16 6.98
CA ASP A 254 13.05 -22.16 6.21
C ASP A 254 12.24 -20.89 5.89
N ILE A 255 11.07 -20.70 6.51
CA ILE A 255 10.22 -19.54 6.25
C ILE A 255 10.07 -18.64 7.50
N PRO A 256 10.82 -17.52 7.59
CA PRO A 256 9.97 -15.86 8.58
C PRO A 256 8.46 -15.81 8.75
N LEU A 257 8.06 -15.69 10.02
CA LEU A 257 6.74 -15.28 10.48
C LEU A 257 6.91 -14.05 11.37
N HIS A 258 6.10 -13.03 11.16
CA HIS A 258 5.86 -12.00 12.15
C HIS A 258 4.56 -12.27 12.87
N ILE A 259 4.55 -12.01 14.18
CA ILE A 259 3.33 -11.80 14.93
C ILE A 259 3.36 -10.34 15.41
N THR A 260 2.34 -9.57 15.04
CA THR A 260 2.15 -8.19 15.51
C THR A 260 0.93 -8.15 16.41
N LEU A 261 1.12 -7.73 17.66
CA LEU A 261 0.06 -7.52 18.65
C LEU A 261 0.04 -6.02 19.01
N MET A 262 -0.93 -5.27 18.45
CA MET A 262 -1.06 -3.82 18.63
C MET A 262 -2.39 -3.42 19.29
N GLU A 263 -2.40 -2.45 20.19
CA GLU A 263 -3.60 -1.88 20.84
C GLU A 263 -4.53 -2.91 21.55
N ASN A 264 -4.12 -4.18 21.71
CA ASN A 264 -4.96 -5.24 22.26
C ASN A 264 -5.13 -5.10 23.78
N HIS A 265 -6.11 -4.29 24.21
CA HIS A 265 -6.26 -3.82 25.60
C HIS A 265 -6.38 -4.91 26.69
N LEU A 266 -6.76 -6.15 26.34
CA LEU A 266 -6.84 -7.29 27.27
C LEU A 266 -5.60 -8.22 27.26
N LEU A 267 -4.69 -8.06 26.29
CA LEU A 267 -3.46 -8.85 26.27
C LEU A 267 -2.46 -8.33 27.29
N SER A 268 -1.61 -9.22 27.79
CA SER A 268 -0.49 -8.93 28.67
C SER A 268 0.51 -10.07 28.60
N SER A 269 1.65 -9.96 29.27
CA SER A 269 2.57 -11.10 29.37
C SER A 269 1.96 -12.32 30.10
N ALA A 270 0.90 -12.16 30.88
CA ALA A 270 0.20 -13.28 31.53
C ALA A 270 -0.89 -13.92 30.65
N SER A 271 -1.18 -13.35 29.48
CA SER A 271 -2.18 -13.86 28.53
C SER A 271 -1.70 -15.06 27.72
N PHE A 272 -0.40 -15.35 27.69
CA PHE A 272 0.18 -16.47 26.94
C PHE A 272 0.25 -17.74 27.80
N ASP A 273 -0.15 -18.87 27.24
CA ASP A 273 0.07 -20.16 27.91
C ASP A 273 1.56 -20.53 27.94
N ALA A 274 1.97 -21.30 28.97
CA ALA A 274 3.28 -21.94 28.97
C ALA A 274 3.47 -22.80 27.69
N ASP A 275 4.65 -22.73 27.10
CA ASP A 275 5.03 -23.33 25.81
C ASP A 275 4.26 -22.83 24.56
N SER A 276 3.39 -21.81 24.66
CA SER A 276 2.72 -21.23 23.48
C SER A 276 3.67 -20.63 22.45
N LEU A 277 4.83 -20.14 22.88
CA LEU A 277 5.88 -19.59 22.01
C LEU A 277 6.93 -20.64 21.58
N THR A 278 6.99 -21.80 22.22
CA THR A 278 7.93 -22.87 21.82
C THR A 278 7.34 -23.81 20.77
N SER A 279 6.02 -23.80 20.58
CA SER A 279 5.31 -24.59 19.56
C SER A 279 5.36 -24.02 18.14
N LEU A 280 5.91 -22.80 17.96
CA LEU A 280 5.93 -22.08 16.68
C LEU A 280 6.61 -22.85 15.53
N GLY A 281 7.64 -23.66 15.82
CA GLY A 281 8.23 -24.60 14.85
C GLY A 281 8.98 -23.97 13.65
N ARG A 282 9.07 -22.64 13.59
CA ARG A 282 9.76 -21.85 12.55
C ARG A 282 10.23 -20.54 13.19
N PRO A 283 11.32 -19.92 12.70
CA PRO A 283 11.85 -18.74 13.35
C PRO A 283 10.93 -17.53 13.11
N THR A 284 10.73 -16.70 14.15
CA THR A 284 9.55 -15.83 14.31
C THR A 284 9.88 -14.53 15.06
N GLY A 285 9.30 -13.40 14.63
CA GLY A 285 9.42 -12.09 15.27
C GLY A 285 8.20 -11.67 16.11
N ILE A 286 8.43 -11.39 17.40
CA ILE A 286 7.56 -10.84 18.46
C ILE A 286 7.30 -9.31 18.51
N SER A 287 6.39 -8.68 17.75
CA SER A 287 6.08 -7.25 18.01
C SER A 287 4.93 -7.06 18.99
N LEU A 288 5.21 -6.37 20.10
CA LEU A 288 4.28 -6.02 21.16
C LEU A 288 4.16 -4.49 21.25
N VAL A 289 3.09 -3.93 20.68
CA VAL A 289 2.76 -2.50 20.83
C VAL A 289 1.72 -2.36 21.94
N PRO A 290 2.00 -1.62 23.04
CA PRO A 290 1.04 -1.42 24.11
C PRO A 290 -0.25 -0.75 23.63
N TYR A 291 -1.33 -0.98 24.36
CA TYR A 291 -2.53 -0.16 24.28
C TYR A 291 -2.21 1.29 24.66
N SER A 292 -2.57 2.24 23.79
CA SER A 292 -2.39 3.69 23.94
C SER A 292 -2.80 4.25 25.31
N LYS A 293 -3.84 3.69 25.94
CA LYS A 293 -4.34 4.10 27.27
C LYS A 293 -3.70 3.35 28.44
N ASN A 294 -2.89 2.32 28.16
CA ASN A 294 -2.10 1.57 29.13
C ASN A 294 -0.70 1.23 28.57
N PRO A 295 0.20 2.20 28.40
CA PRO A 295 1.53 1.97 27.82
C PRO A 295 2.34 0.92 28.61
N TYR A 296 2.12 0.79 29.92
CA TYR A 296 2.82 -0.16 30.78
C TYR A 296 2.36 -1.62 30.65
N GLN A 297 1.40 -1.92 29.76
CA GLN A 297 0.87 -3.28 29.49
C GLN A 297 1.96 -4.34 29.26
N TRP A 298 3.06 -3.97 28.59
CA TRP A 298 4.20 -4.84 28.28
C TRP A 298 5.45 -4.53 29.11
N LYS A 299 5.33 -3.75 30.21
CA LYS A 299 6.47 -3.33 31.06
C LYS A 299 7.30 -4.48 31.62
N TYR A 300 6.68 -5.65 31.82
CA TYR A 300 7.34 -6.87 32.27
C TYR A 300 6.95 -8.04 31.37
N LEU A 301 7.94 -8.82 30.93
CA LEU A 301 7.73 -10.11 30.28
C LEU A 301 7.99 -11.25 31.27
N SER A 302 7.11 -12.25 31.25
CA SER A 302 7.18 -13.44 32.09
C SER A 302 8.34 -14.32 31.64
N GLU A 303 9.28 -14.54 32.55
CA GLU A 303 10.48 -15.33 32.27
C GLU A 303 10.12 -16.74 31.80
N THR A 304 9.14 -17.41 32.41
CA THR A 304 8.73 -18.78 32.06
C THR A 304 8.13 -18.93 30.66
N ILE A 305 7.62 -17.84 30.09
CA ILE A 305 7.00 -17.82 28.75
C ILE A 305 8.00 -17.33 27.70
N PHE A 306 8.69 -16.23 28.00
CA PHE A 306 9.52 -15.52 27.02
C PHE A 306 10.99 -15.93 27.02
N LYS A 307 11.59 -16.39 28.13
CA LYS A 307 13.00 -16.81 28.17
C LYS A 307 13.31 -18.02 27.26
N PRO A 308 12.45 -19.06 27.14
CA PRO A 308 12.66 -20.13 26.17
C PRO A 308 12.68 -19.60 24.73
N PHE A 309 11.73 -18.73 24.38
CA PHE A 309 11.63 -18.12 23.05
C PHE A 309 12.84 -17.21 22.72
N LEU A 310 13.18 -16.31 23.64
CA LEU A 310 14.30 -15.35 23.52
C LEU A 310 15.69 -16.01 23.46
N SER A 311 15.80 -17.31 23.72
CA SER A 311 17.05 -18.06 23.53
C SER A 311 17.36 -18.36 22.06
N VAL A 312 16.38 -18.24 21.16
CA VAL A 312 16.51 -18.50 19.72
C VAL A 312 15.89 -17.39 18.84
N GLN A 313 14.91 -16.65 19.35
CA GLN A 313 14.06 -15.70 18.61
C GLN A 313 14.07 -14.29 19.22
N LYS A 314 13.41 -13.33 18.57
CA LYS A 314 13.36 -11.91 18.98
C LYS A 314 11.96 -11.46 19.39
N VAL A 315 11.92 -10.56 20.38
CA VAL A 315 10.73 -9.77 20.76
C VAL A 315 11.12 -8.29 20.82
N GLU A 316 10.26 -7.43 20.28
CA GLU A 316 10.38 -5.98 20.30
C GLU A 316 9.15 -5.37 20.99
N ILE A 317 9.37 -4.37 21.84
CA ILE A 317 8.29 -3.61 22.51
C ILE A 317 8.44 -2.15 22.08
N ALA A 318 7.52 -1.69 21.22
CA ALA A 318 7.53 -0.34 20.66
C ALA A 318 6.45 0.52 21.34
N TRP A 319 6.79 1.75 21.73
CA TRP A 319 5.93 2.62 22.54
C TRP A 319 5.47 3.82 21.72
N GLU A 320 4.16 4.01 21.54
CA GLU A 320 3.65 5.24 20.91
C GLU A 320 3.85 6.45 21.82
N SER A 321 4.58 7.44 21.32
CA SER A 321 4.57 8.80 21.87
C SER A 321 3.48 9.59 21.14
N LEU A 322 2.40 9.92 21.84
CA LEU A 322 1.15 10.39 21.25
C LEU A 322 1.27 11.68 20.40
N ALA A 323 0.32 11.81 19.47
CA ALA A 323 -0.08 13.02 18.74
C ALA A 323 0.57 13.36 17.38
N ILE A 324 0.72 12.37 16.48
CA ILE A 324 0.33 12.56 15.06
C ILE A 324 -0.50 11.33 14.63
N ILE A 325 -1.76 11.53 14.26
CA ILE A 325 -2.60 10.47 13.69
C ILE A 325 -2.28 10.35 12.19
N GLY A 326 -1.99 9.14 11.73
CA GLY A 326 -1.48 8.88 10.37
C GLY A 326 -0.65 7.60 10.20
N LEU A 327 -0.33 6.92 11.30
CA LEU A 327 0.27 5.57 11.39
C LEU A 327 1.64 5.37 10.72
N THR A 328 2.68 5.50 11.53
CA THR A 328 4.01 4.92 11.33
C THR A 328 3.97 3.38 11.32
N ALA A 329 5.04 2.77 10.81
CA ALA A 329 5.14 1.33 10.64
C ALA A 329 5.43 0.55 11.93
N ILE A 330 5.10 -0.75 11.93
CA ILE A 330 5.58 -1.73 12.91
C ILE A 330 6.65 -2.60 12.25
N LEU A 331 7.90 -2.46 12.71
CA LEU A 331 8.90 -3.53 12.70
C LEU A 331 8.53 -4.48 13.88
N SER A 332 8.71 -5.81 13.80
CA SER A 332 10.02 -6.48 13.73
C SER A 332 9.93 -7.93 13.18
N VAL A 333 9.68 -8.10 11.88
CA VAL A 333 9.68 -9.43 11.22
C VAL A 333 11.09 -10.03 11.15
N TRP A 334 11.23 -11.32 11.46
CA TRP A 334 12.32 -12.23 11.06
C TRP A 334 11.86 -13.68 11.29
N PRO A 335 12.51 -14.70 10.72
CA PRO A 335 13.09 -14.84 9.36
C PRO A 335 12.19 -15.87 8.39
N SER A 336 10.88 -15.55 6.53
CA SER A 336 10.32 -16.11 5.23
C SER A 336 11.24 -15.88 4.00
N ALA A 337 11.66 -16.93 3.29
CA ALA A 337 12.77 -16.87 2.33
C ALA A 337 12.46 -16.19 0.97
N GLY A 338 12.17 -14.89 0.99
CA GLY A 338 12.87 -13.93 0.12
C GLY A 338 14.23 -13.58 0.74
N HIS A 339 14.95 -12.57 0.26
CA HIS A 339 16.25 -12.27 0.85
C HIS A 339 16.12 -11.58 2.21
N GLU A 340 16.81 -12.14 3.21
CA GLU A 340 16.71 -11.65 4.57
C GLU A 340 17.32 -10.26 4.75
N CYS A 341 16.56 -9.39 5.39
CA CYS A 341 17.08 -8.21 6.06
C CYS A 341 18.29 -8.62 6.94
N PRO A 342 19.50 -8.09 6.67
CA PRO A 342 20.76 -8.73 7.02
C PRO A 342 20.97 -8.94 8.53
N TYR A 343 21.58 -10.08 8.85
CA TYR A 343 21.89 -10.45 10.24
C TYR A 343 22.99 -9.56 10.85
N GLY A 344 22.60 -8.63 11.72
CA GLY A 344 23.49 -7.94 12.66
C GLY A 344 23.72 -6.45 12.41
N ASP A 345 24.80 -5.90 12.99
CA ASP A 345 25.08 -4.46 13.04
C ASP A 345 25.41 -3.79 11.68
N VAL A 346 25.34 -4.53 10.57
CA VAL A 346 25.77 -4.09 9.24
C VAL A 346 24.96 -2.90 8.72
N LEU A 347 23.65 -2.86 8.99
CA LEU A 347 22.77 -1.76 8.54
C LEU A 347 22.74 -0.53 9.47
N LYS A 348 23.20 -0.64 10.72
CA LYS A 348 22.96 0.41 11.72
C LYS A 348 23.54 1.76 11.27
N PRO A 349 22.78 2.88 11.34
CA PRO A 349 21.52 3.04 12.09
C PRO A 349 20.23 2.73 11.31
N CYS A 350 20.30 2.27 10.06
CA CYS A 350 19.10 1.83 9.32
C CYS A 350 18.52 0.52 9.87
N THR A 351 17.24 0.29 9.61
CA THR A 351 16.51 -0.96 9.88
C THR A 351 15.98 -1.56 8.57
N CYS A 352 15.42 -2.77 8.62
CA CYS A 352 14.79 -3.44 7.49
C CYS A 352 13.72 -4.41 8.02
N SER A 353 12.53 -4.41 7.42
CA SER A 353 11.44 -5.35 7.72
C SER A 353 11.30 -6.41 6.62
N GLY A 354 10.92 -7.63 7.01
CA GLY A 354 11.04 -8.90 6.25
C GLY A 354 10.33 -9.08 4.90
N ASP A 355 9.90 -8.00 4.28
CA ASP A 355 9.54 -7.90 2.85
C ASP A 355 10.49 -6.94 2.12
N GLU A 356 11.78 -6.99 2.49
CA GLU A 356 12.87 -6.19 1.90
C GLU A 356 12.59 -4.68 1.88
N VAL A 357 11.91 -4.18 2.93
CA VAL A 357 11.62 -2.75 3.12
C VAL A 357 12.60 -2.15 4.12
N PHE A 358 13.55 -1.38 3.61
CA PHE A 358 14.61 -0.73 4.38
C PHE A 358 14.13 0.64 4.92
N ARG A 359 14.56 1.04 6.12
CA ARG A 359 14.26 2.37 6.70
C ARG A 359 15.52 3.03 7.24
N CYS A 360 15.74 4.31 6.93
CA CYS A 360 16.96 5.06 7.30
C CYS A 360 16.64 6.51 7.70
N GLY A 361 16.92 6.91 8.96
CA GLY A 361 17.03 8.33 9.34
C GLY A 361 16.66 8.77 10.76
N ASP A 362 16.22 7.84 11.63
CA ASP A 362 15.94 8.10 13.07
C ASP A 362 17.15 8.62 13.88
N LYS A 363 18.36 8.49 13.33
CA LYS A 363 19.62 8.98 13.88
C LYS A 363 20.40 9.67 12.76
N PRO A 364 21.34 10.59 13.06
CA PRO A 364 22.20 11.19 12.03
C PRO A 364 22.92 10.09 11.23
N VAL A 365 22.52 9.89 9.96
CA VAL A 365 22.98 8.76 9.15
C VAL A 365 24.31 9.11 8.50
N ALA A 366 25.38 9.03 9.30
CA ALA A 366 26.70 9.53 8.96
C ALA A 366 27.25 9.04 7.61
N ASN A 367 26.89 7.83 7.16
CA ASN A 367 27.33 7.31 5.85
C ASN A 367 26.39 6.22 5.27
N MET A 368 25.21 6.59 4.73
CA MET A 368 24.34 5.63 4.02
C MET A 368 25.08 4.87 2.91
N LYS A 369 25.98 5.54 2.18
CA LYS A 369 26.72 4.95 1.07
C LYS A 369 27.63 3.80 1.51
N GLU A 370 28.29 3.93 2.65
CA GLU A 370 29.12 2.86 3.23
C GLU A 370 28.28 1.70 3.75
N ILE A 371 27.10 1.98 4.33
CA ILE A 371 26.15 0.95 4.79
C ILE A 371 25.72 0.06 3.60
N PHE A 372 25.23 0.66 2.52
CA PHE A 372 24.80 -0.12 1.35
C PHE A 372 25.99 -0.73 0.59
N ALA A 373 27.13 -0.06 0.46
CA ALA A 373 28.34 -0.65 -0.12
C ALA A 373 28.97 -1.78 0.72
N LYS A 374 28.62 -1.90 2.01
CA LYS A 374 28.97 -3.03 2.88
C LYS A 374 27.96 -4.17 2.74
N TYR A 375 26.67 -3.86 2.69
CA TYR A 375 25.60 -4.85 2.51
C TYR A 375 25.60 -5.48 1.10
N ALA A 376 25.90 -4.71 0.04
CA ALA A 376 26.03 -5.21 -1.33
C ALA A 376 27.08 -6.32 -1.49
N LYS A 377 28.05 -6.42 -0.57
CA LYS A 377 29.10 -7.45 -0.52
C LYS A 377 28.66 -8.73 0.21
N THR A 378 27.50 -8.73 0.86
CA THR A 378 26.89 -9.92 1.49
C THR A 378 25.79 -10.56 0.63
N LEU A 379 25.39 -9.90 -0.46
CA LEU A 379 24.40 -10.37 -1.43
C LEU A 379 25.10 -10.98 -2.66
N LYS A 380 24.47 -11.97 -3.30
CA LYS A 380 24.87 -12.40 -4.66
C LYS A 380 24.27 -11.44 -5.69
N ASP A 381 24.68 -11.54 -6.96
CA ASP A 381 24.22 -10.60 -7.99
C ASP A 381 22.70 -10.67 -8.26
N ASP A 382 22.13 -11.88 -8.25
CA ASP A 382 20.68 -12.09 -8.39
C ASP A 382 19.85 -11.55 -7.19
N ASP A 383 20.51 -11.28 -6.06
CA ASP A 383 19.89 -10.94 -4.77
C ASP A 383 19.96 -9.43 -4.45
N LYS A 384 20.39 -8.59 -5.42
CA LYS A 384 20.58 -7.13 -5.27
C LYS A 384 19.37 -6.29 -5.71
N GLU A 385 18.36 -6.92 -6.31
CA GLU A 385 17.06 -6.30 -6.63
C GLU A 385 16.11 -6.45 -5.43
N LEU A 386 15.85 -5.36 -4.72
CA LEU A 386 15.13 -5.31 -3.44
C LEU A 386 13.82 -4.52 -3.53
N GLU A 387 12.81 -4.91 -2.75
CA GLU A 387 11.44 -4.40 -2.90
C GLU A 387 11.29 -2.89 -2.56
N ALA A 388 11.84 -2.37 -1.45
CA ALA A 388 11.69 -0.94 -1.12
C ALA A 388 12.72 -0.34 -0.15
N ILE A 389 12.89 0.98 -0.23
CA ILE A 389 13.54 1.79 0.82
C ILE A 389 12.72 3.04 1.18
N VAL A 390 12.71 3.38 2.47
CA VAL A 390 12.22 4.65 3.02
C VAL A 390 13.38 5.39 3.70
N ILE A 391 13.65 6.62 3.27
CA ILE A 391 14.60 7.53 3.91
C ILE A 391 13.79 8.59 4.64
N GLU A 392 13.80 8.57 5.98
CA GLU A 392 12.91 9.41 6.79
C GLU A 392 13.51 9.86 8.12
N GLY A 393 13.20 11.10 8.53
CA GLY A 393 13.53 11.63 9.86
C GLY A 393 14.53 12.80 9.87
N PRO A 394 14.70 13.45 11.03
CA PRO A 394 15.44 14.70 11.15
C PRO A 394 16.97 14.55 11.05
N GLY A 395 17.50 13.32 11.08
CA GLY A 395 18.93 13.02 10.99
C GLY A 395 19.49 13.01 9.57
N VAL A 396 18.64 13.07 8.54
CA VAL A 396 19.06 13.09 7.13
C VAL A 396 19.24 14.55 6.69
N THR A 397 20.49 14.97 6.46
CA THR A 397 20.80 16.34 5.97
C THR A 397 21.10 16.40 4.48
N ASP A 398 21.70 15.35 3.91
CA ASP A 398 22.20 15.33 2.53
C ASP A 398 22.22 13.88 2.01
N ILE A 399 21.95 13.67 0.72
CA ILE A 399 22.04 12.34 0.07
C ILE A 399 23.16 12.34 -0.98
N PRO A 400 24.22 11.52 -0.80
CA PRO A 400 25.41 11.53 -1.65
C PRO A 400 25.21 10.83 -3.00
N GLU A 401 26.19 10.97 -3.90
CA GLU A 401 26.24 10.23 -5.18
C GLU A 401 26.23 8.71 -5.00
N ALA A 402 25.46 7.99 -5.82
CA ALA A 402 25.36 6.51 -5.82
C ALA A 402 25.22 5.93 -4.41
N VAL A 403 24.18 6.37 -3.68
CA VAL A 403 24.00 6.09 -2.25
C VAL A 403 23.72 4.62 -1.94
N PHE A 404 23.25 3.83 -2.90
CA PHE A 404 23.02 2.39 -2.75
C PHE A 404 24.14 1.51 -3.34
N GLY A 405 25.08 2.09 -4.10
CA GLY A 405 26.09 1.32 -4.83
C GLY A 405 25.44 0.33 -5.80
N ASP A 406 25.79 -0.95 -5.67
CA ASP A 406 25.31 -2.03 -6.53
C ASP A 406 23.94 -2.61 -6.09
N ILE A 407 23.15 -1.89 -5.30
CA ILE A 407 21.81 -2.31 -4.84
C ILE A 407 20.72 -1.51 -5.57
N TYR A 408 19.67 -2.21 -5.98
CA TYR A 408 18.58 -1.70 -6.81
C TYR A 408 17.26 -1.80 -6.02
N PHE A 409 16.57 -0.67 -5.80
CA PHE A 409 15.29 -0.63 -5.09
C PHE A 409 14.14 -0.40 -6.05
N LYS A 410 13.11 -1.25 -5.99
CA LYS A 410 11.90 -1.14 -6.82
C LYS A 410 11.03 0.03 -6.40
N ARG A 411 10.92 0.33 -5.09
CA ARG A 411 10.34 1.57 -4.56
C ARG A 411 11.35 2.40 -3.77
N ILE A 412 11.33 3.71 -3.94
CA ILE A 412 12.13 4.66 -3.15
C ILE A 412 11.20 5.73 -2.58
N SER A 413 11.07 5.81 -1.25
CA SER A 413 10.45 6.95 -0.56
C SER A 413 11.50 7.78 0.17
N ILE A 414 11.38 9.10 0.09
CA ILE A 414 12.14 10.07 0.87
C ILE A 414 11.11 10.98 1.53
N GLN A 415 10.90 10.84 2.84
CA GLN A 415 9.74 11.43 3.52
C GLN A 415 10.10 12.03 4.88
N ASN A 416 9.50 13.17 5.23
CA ASN A 416 9.64 13.77 6.57
C ASN A 416 11.11 14.02 6.99
N CYS A 417 11.93 14.57 6.09
CA CYS A 417 13.32 14.94 6.36
C CYS A 417 13.46 16.48 6.49
N PRO A 418 13.04 17.09 7.61
CA PRO A 418 12.98 18.55 7.77
C PRO A 418 14.36 19.24 7.79
N ASN A 419 15.46 18.50 7.70
CA ASN A 419 16.83 18.99 7.64
C ASN A 419 17.56 18.66 6.33
N LEU A 420 16.92 17.95 5.40
CA LEU A 420 17.50 17.60 4.10
C LEU A 420 17.67 18.86 3.24
N LYS A 421 18.91 19.14 2.84
CA LYS A 421 19.32 20.32 2.05
C LYS A 421 19.66 19.97 0.61
N THR A 422 20.34 18.84 0.38
CA THR A 422 20.80 18.43 -0.94
C THR A 422 20.55 16.95 -1.21
N ILE A 423 20.15 16.64 -2.44
CA ILE A 423 20.28 15.30 -3.03
C ILE A 423 21.24 15.45 -4.20
N HIS A 424 22.27 14.61 -4.28
CA HIS A 424 23.20 14.67 -5.41
C HIS A 424 22.47 14.29 -6.71
N LYS A 425 22.79 14.99 -7.82
CA LYS A 425 22.22 14.76 -9.17
C LYS A 425 22.30 13.31 -9.70
N ASN A 426 23.17 12.51 -9.10
CA ASN A 426 23.44 11.10 -9.40
C ASN A 426 23.25 10.22 -8.15
N ALA A 427 22.44 10.63 -7.16
CA ALA A 427 22.26 9.89 -5.90
C ALA A 427 21.78 8.45 -6.15
N PHE A 428 20.88 8.27 -7.11
CA PHE A 428 20.23 7.00 -7.43
C PHE A 428 20.77 6.33 -8.70
N ALA A 429 21.98 6.69 -9.13
CA ALA A 429 22.65 6.04 -10.27
C ALA A 429 22.77 4.52 -10.03
N GLY A 430 22.31 3.72 -11.01
CA GLY A 430 22.19 2.27 -10.91
C GLY A 430 20.73 1.87 -10.71
N THR A 431 20.16 2.16 -9.54
CA THR A 431 18.74 1.90 -9.25
C THR A 431 17.78 2.71 -10.14
N ASP A 432 18.22 3.84 -10.70
CA ASP A 432 17.48 4.62 -11.70
C ASP A 432 17.07 3.81 -12.95
N THR A 433 17.79 2.73 -13.25
CA THR A 433 17.45 1.77 -14.31
C THR A 433 16.42 0.70 -13.90
N PHE A 434 16.06 0.61 -12.61
CA PHE A 434 15.24 -0.46 -12.03
C PHE A 434 13.94 0.04 -11.36
N THR A 435 14.02 1.13 -10.58
CA THR A 435 12.93 1.65 -9.74
C THR A 435 11.64 1.93 -10.52
N GLN A 436 10.52 1.50 -9.96
CA GLN A 436 9.17 1.57 -10.53
C GLN A 436 8.29 2.61 -9.83
N GLU A 437 8.58 2.96 -8.56
CA GLU A 437 7.78 3.92 -7.78
C GLU A 437 8.70 4.86 -6.98
N VAL A 438 8.42 6.17 -7.02
CA VAL A 438 9.23 7.19 -6.33
C VAL A 438 8.33 8.17 -5.55
N THR A 439 8.57 8.30 -4.24
CA THR A 439 7.86 9.21 -3.35
C THR A 439 8.82 10.23 -2.74
N LEU A 440 8.50 11.52 -2.81
CA LEU A 440 9.26 12.63 -2.23
C LEU A 440 8.30 13.50 -1.42
N TYR A 441 8.34 13.44 -0.08
CA TYR A 441 7.30 14.05 0.78
C TYR A 441 7.85 14.85 1.97
N ASN A 442 7.34 16.05 2.21
CA ASN A 442 7.69 16.89 3.37
C ASN A 442 9.22 17.09 3.50
N LEU A 443 9.80 17.75 2.50
CA LEU A 443 11.25 17.98 2.36
C LEU A 443 11.59 19.50 2.31
N PRO A 444 11.15 20.30 3.30
CA PRO A 444 11.05 21.77 3.19
C PRO A 444 12.37 22.55 3.08
N LYS A 445 13.53 21.89 3.19
CA LYS A 445 14.85 22.54 3.11
C LYS A 445 15.68 22.14 1.88
N LEU A 446 15.16 21.27 1.00
CA LEU A 446 15.88 20.64 -0.13
C LEU A 446 16.16 21.58 -1.33
N ALA A 447 16.34 22.88 -1.05
CA ALA A 447 16.41 23.99 -2.00
C ALA A 447 15.14 24.18 -2.87
N ALA A 448 14.47 25.32 -2.69
CA ALA A 448 13.23 25.69 -3.39
C ALA A 448 13.45 26.13 -4.86
N THR A 449 14.14 25.29 -5.64
CA THR A 449 14.37 25.44 -7.09
C THR A 449 13.80 24.22 -7.82
N PRO A 450 12.70 24.34 -8.58
CA PRO A 450 11.98 23.20 -9.15
C PRO A 450 12.87 22.20 -9.92
N ALA A 451 13.88 22.70 -10.64
CA ALA A 451 14.86 21.88 -11.36
C ALA A 451 15.39 20.70 -10.52
N VAL A 452 15.84 20.93 -9.27
CA VAL A 452 16.46 19.87 -8.45
C VAL A 452 15.50 18.72 -8.14
N SER A 453 14.21 19.00 -7.97
CA SER A 453 13.20 17.98 -7.64
C SER A 453 12.77 17.18 -8.87
N PHE A 454 12.54 17.87 -10.00
CA PHE A 454 12.09 17.21 -11.23
C PHE A 454 13.24 16.54 -11.99
N ASP A 455 14.44 17.13 -12.05
CA ASP A 455 15.64 16.53 -12.68
C ASP A 455 16.07 15.21 -12.01
N LEU A 456 15.72 15.03 -10.73
CA LEU A 456 15.92 13.79 -9.98
C LEU A 456 14.96 12.69 -10.47
N VAL A 457 13.67 12.99 -10.62
CA VAL A 457 12.67 12.06 -11.17
C VAL A 457 12.99 11.71 -12.64
N ASN A 458 13.49 12.68 -13.40
CA ASN A 458 13.85 12.57 -14.83
C ASN A 458 14.98 11.56 -15.13
N LYS A 459 15.65 11.02 -14.10
CA LYS A 459 16.63 9.92 -14.22
C LYS A 459 16.00 8.54 -14.33
N PHE A 460 14.85 8.34 -13.72
CA PHE A 460 14.28 7.01 -13.56
C PHE A 460 13.66 6.50 -14.87
N GLN A 461 14.10 5.32 -15.32
CA GLN A 461 13.77 4.78 -16.64
C GLN A 461 12.50 3.91 -16.64
N LYS A 462 12.21 3.26 -15.53
CA LYS A 462 11.08 2.33 -15.35
C LYS A 462 9.99 2.85 -14.41
N VAL A 463 10.10 4.10 -13.96
CA VAL A 463 9.14 4.67 -12.99
C VAL A 463 7.76 4.82 -13.59
N ALA A 464 6.78 4.18 -12.96
CA ALA A 464 5.36 4.19 -13.33
C ALA A 464 4.50 5.00 -12.35
N VAL A 465 4.94 5.14 -11.09
CA VAL A 465 4.24 5.88 -10.04
C VAL A 465 5.18 6.95 -9.45
N VAL A 466 4.72 8.21 -9.43
CA VAL A 466 5.46 9.31 -8.80
C VAL A 466 4.56 10.10 -7.86
N CYS A 467 5.00 10.30 -6.62
CA CYS A 467 4.31 11.11 -5.61
C CYS A 467 5.24 12.20 -5.09
N ILE A 468 4.87 13.48 -5.25
CA ILE A 468 5.66 14.66 -4.87
C ILE A 468 4.80 15.52 -3.94
N GLY A 469 5.26 15.76 -2.70
CA GLY A 469 4.47 16.46 -1.69
C GLY A 469 5.26 17.37 -0.77
N HIS A 470 4.74 18.57 -0.48
CA HIS A 470 5.28 19.49 0.54
C HIS A 470 6.81 19.71 0.46
N MET A 471 7.33 19.87 -0.77
CA MET A 471 8.75 20.11 -1.04
C MET A 471 9.12 21.60 -1.09
N GLY A 472 8.22 22.51 -0.71
CA GLY A 472 8.42 23.96 -0.85
C GLY A 472 8.47 24.45 -2.31
N LEU A 473 7.96 23.64 -3.25
CA LEU A 473 7.87 23.97 -4.67
C LEU A 473 6.89 25.13 -4.87
N LYS A 474 7.29 26.16 -5.61
CA LYS A 474 6.43 27.32 -5.91
C LYS A 474 5.67 27.19 -7.23
N GLU A 475 6.25 26.48 -8.19
CA GLU A 475 5.64 26.18 -9.49
C GLU A 475 6.04 24.80 -10.00
N ILE A 476 5.18 24.22 -10.83
CA ILE A 476 5.51 23.08 -11.69
C ILE A 476 6.04 23.67 -13.02
N PRO A 477 7.31 23.45 -13.39
CA PRO A 477 7.96 24.12 -14.53
C PRO A 477 7.54 23.52 -15.88
N SER A 478 7.88 24.22 -16.97
CA SER A 478 7.62 23.71 -18.33
C SER A 478 8.47 22.47 -18.59
N MET A 479 7.91 21.46 -19.24
CA MET A 479 8.59 20.18 -19.53
C MET A 479 9.12 19.47 -18.27
N ALA A 480 8.52 19.73 -17.08
CA ALA A 480 9.00 19.26 -15.77
C ALA A 480 9.46 17.80 -15.78
N PHE A 481 8.62 16.92 -16.32
CA PHE A 481 8.94 15.51 -16.46
C PHE A 481 9.60 15.24 -17.82
N GLY A 482 10.92 15.39 -17.84
CA GLY A 482 11.78 15.29 -19.02
C GLY A 482 12.50 13.95 -19.14
N GLY A 483 13.08 13.69 -20.31
CA GLY A 483 14.02 12.58 -20.49
C GLY A 483 13.37 11.19 -20.43
N GLN A 484 13.70 10.41 -19.39
CA GLN A 484 13.45 8.97 -19.38
C GLN A 484 12.11 8.57 -18.73
N SER A 485 11.48 9.48 -17.97
CA SER A 485 10.22 9.23 -17.22
C SER A 485 8.95 9.20 -18.09
N GLY A 486 9.06 8.96 -19.39
CA GLY A 486 7.90 8.76 -20.29
C GLY A 486 7.07 7.50 -19.98
N SER A 487 7.53 6.69 -19.02
CA SER A 487 6.91 5.51 -18.43
C SER A 487 5.93 5.80 -17.28
N ILE A 488 5.85 7.04 -16.76
CA ILE A 488 4.93 7.39 -15.66
C ILE A 488 3.48 7.20 -16.11
N VAL A 489 2.72 6.45 -15.31
CA VAL A 489 1.29 6.13 -15.46
C VAL A 489 0.45 6.89 -14.43
N TYR A 490 0.94 7.00 -13.19
CA TYR A 490 0.31 7.73 -12.09
C TYR A 490 1.25 8.84 -11.58
N LEU A 491 0.73 10.05 -11.43
CA LEU A 491 1.47 11.20 -10.90
C LEU A 491 0.64 11.98 -9.86
N ALA A 492 1.08 12.01 -8.61
CA ALA A 492 0.55 12.92 -7.60
C ALA A 492 1.52 14.06 -7.29
N ILE A 493 1.00 15.29 -7.28
CA ILE A 493 1.73 16.50 -6.88
C ILE A 493 0.86 17.30 -5.90
N ASN A 494 1.30 17.44 -4.65
CA ASN A 494 0.64 18.27 -3.66
C ASN A 494 1.60 19.20 -2.89
N GLY A 495 1.06 20.23 -2.24
CA GLY A 495 1.85 21.22 -1.51
C GLY A 495 1.29 22.63 -1.63
N THR A 496 0.99 23.24 -0.48
CA THR A 496 0.29 24.53 -0.39
C THR A 496 1.13 25.71 -0.89
N GLU A 497 2.44 25.55 -1.09
CA GLU A 497 3.33 26.55 -1.69
C GLU A 497 3.23 26.61 -3.22
N ILE A 498 2.73 25.56 -3.87
CA ILE A 498 2.60 25.51 -5.34
C ILE A 498 1.49 26.47 -5.75
N THR A 499 1.85 27.50 -6.52
CA THR A 499 0.95 28.61 -6.90
C THR A 499 0.70 28.72 -8.40
N LYS A 500 1.50 28.01 -9.20
CA LYS A 500 1.52 28.11 -10.66
C LYS A 500 1.89 26.78 -11.31
N ILE A 501 1.30 26.51 -12.47
CA ILE A 501 1.72 25.47 -13.40
C ILE A 501 2.19 26.18 -14.68
N ALA A 502 3.30 25.76 -15.27
CA ALA A 502 3.77 26.30 -16.55
C ALA A 502 3.16 25.54 -17.75
N ASP A 503 3.26 26.11 -18.95
CA ASP A 503 2.82 25.42 -20.17
C ASP A 503 3.65 24.15 -20.42
N LYS A 504 3.01 23.11 -20.96
CA LYS A 504 3.67 21.82 -21.32
C LYS A 504 4.35 21.11 -20.14
N ALA A 505 3.90 21.33 -18.90
CA ALA A 505 4.47 20.67 -17.71
C ALA A 505 4.56 19.14 -17.83
N PHE A 506 3.54 18.51 -18.44
CA PHE A 506 3.39 17.04 -18.53
C PHE A 506 3.73 16.46 -19.93
N TYR A 507 4.36 17.24 -20.82
CA TYR A 507 4.38 16.97 -22.27
C TYR A 507 5.00 15.64 -22.72
N ASN A 508 5.94 15.07 -21.97
CA ASN A 508 6.56 13.79 -22.33
C ASN A 508 5.81 12.58 -21.75
N LEU A 509 4.83 12.80 -20.86
CA LEU A 509 4.14 11.76 -20.08
C LEU A 509 3.02 11.07 -20.87
N ASN A 510 3.37 10.49 -22.00
CA ASN A 510 2.40 9.86 -22.91
C ASN A 510 1.74 8.59 -22.31
N ALA A 511 2.37 7.96 -21.31
CA ALA A 511 1.83 6.81 -20.60
C ALA A 511 0.87 7.18 -19.44
N LEU A 512 0.84 8.46 -19.03
CA LEU A 512 0.08 8.96 -17.88
C LEU A 512 -1.41 8.66 -18.07
N THR A 513 -2.06 8.04 -17.09
CA THR A 513 -3.51 7.82 -17.09
C THR A 513 -4.21 8.59 -15.99
N GLU A 514 -3.46 9.09 -15.00
CA GLU A 514 -4.01 9.68 -13.79
C GLU A 514 -3.02 10.72 -13.25
N VAL A 515 -3.48 11.96 -13.05
CA VAL A 515 -2.67 13.04 -12.48
C VAL A 515 -3.45 13.80 -11.42
N HIS A 516 -2.95 13.73 -10.19
CA HIS A 516 -3.47 14.46 -9.03
C HIS A 516 -2.66 15.74 -8.85
N ILE A 517 -3.32 16.89 -8.91
CA ILE A 517 -2.73 18.19 -8.55
C ILE A 517 -3.59 18.80 -7.45
N THR A 518 -3.39 18.32 -6.22
CA THR A 518 -4.30 18.51 -5.09
C THR A 518 -3.61 19.24 -3.94
N ASP A 519 -4.38 19.84 -3.03
CA ASP A 519 -3.85 20.55 -1.84
C ASP A 519 -2.82 21.64 -2.18
N THR A 520 -3.01 22.34 -3.31
CA THR A 520 -2.13 23.41 -3.77
C THR A 520 -2.76 24.80 -3.67
N SER A 521 -1.91 25.82 -3.80
CA SER A 521 -2.33 27.21 -3.95
C SER A 521 -2.48 27.66 -5.42
N ILE A 522 -2.62 26.76 -6.40
CA ILE A 522 -2.80 27.18 -7.80
C ILE A 522 -4.06 28.02 -7.95
N ALA A 523 -3.91 29.17 -8.62
CA ALA A 523 -5.03 30.06 -8.94
C ALA A 523 -5.45 29.97 -10.42
N GLN A 524 -4.63 29.33 -11.26
CA GLN A 524 -4.83 29.26 -12.71
C GLN A 524 -4.39 27.93 -13.30
N ILE A 525 -5.14 27.47 -14.31
CA ILE A 525 -4.71 26.43 -15.27
C ILE A 525 -4.48 27.13 -16.62
N PRO A 526 -3.24 27.52 -16.96
CA PRO A 526 -2.97 28.20 -18.23
C PRO A 526 -3.14 27.26 -19.45
N LYS A 527 -3.20 27.85 -20.65
CA LYS A 527 -3.17 27.09 -21.91
C LYS A 527 -2.01 26.12 -21.96
N ASN A 528 -2.22 25.02 -22.69
CA ASN A 528 -1.19 24.04 -23.03
C ASN A 528 -0.56 23.26 -21.86
N VAL A 529 -1.07 23.35 -20.62
CA VAL A 529 -0.56 22.55 -19.48
C VAL A 529 -0.60 21.05 -19.78
N PHE A 530 -1.76 20.56 -20.25
CA PHE A 530 -2.02 19.16 -20.53
C PHE A 530 -1.85 18.79 -22.02
N VAL A 531 -0.95 19.47 -22.74
CA VAL A 531 -0.54 19.02 -24.09
C VAL A 531 0.41 17.85 -23.94
N PHE A 532 0.15 16.74 -24.62
CA PHE A 532 1.07 15.60 -24.71
C PHE A 532 1.78 15.55 -26.08
N SER A 533 3.01 15.01 -26.10
CA SER A 533 3.84 14.88 -27.32
C SER A 533 3.29 13.87 -28.33
N LYS A 534 2.42 12.96 -27.91
CA LYS A 534 1.70 12.00 -28.76
C LYS A 534 0.23 11.94 -28.33
N LYS A 535 -0.66 11.73 -29.30
CA LYS A 535 -2.04 11.33 -29.04
C LYS A 535 -2.08 9.92 -28.43
N SER A 536 -3.14 9.64 -27.68
CA SER A 536 -3.41 8.32 -27.08
C SER A 536 -4.91 8.02 -27.14
N GLU A 537 -5.28 6.76 -27.18
CA GLU A 537 -6.69 6.33 -27.02
C GLU A 537 -7.06 6.17 -25.55
N ILE A 538 -6.07 5.90 -24.68
CA ILE A 538 -6.21 5.65 -23.25
C ILE A 538 -6.68 6.95 -22.56
N PRO A 539 -7.59 6.94 -21.57
CA PRO A 539 -8.09 8.18 -20.98
C PRO A 539 -6.98 8.83 -20.15
N ILE A 540 -7.16 10.09 -19.75
CA ILE A 540 -6.43 10.67 -18.62
C ILE A 540 -7.40 11.30 -17.63
N GLU A 541 -7.29 10.91 -16.38
CA GLU A 541 -7.99 11.50 -15.24
C GLU A 541 -7.11 12.63 -14.67
N ILE A 542 -7.68 13.82 -14.50
CA ILE A 542 -6.99 15.05 -14.11
C ILE A 542 -7.70 15.61 -12.88
N LEU A 543 -7.21 15.23 -11.69
CA LEU A 543 -7.85 15.53 -10.41
C LEU A 543 -7.30 16.85 -9.86
N LEU A 544 -8.20 17.82 -9.67
CA LEU A 544 -7.93 19.22 -9.34
C LEU A 544 -8.66 19.69 -8.06
N TYR A 545 -9.09 18.74 -7.22
CA TYR A 545 -9.76 19.01 -5.95
C TYR A 545 -8.80 19.53 -4.85
N ARG A 546 -9.37 20.06 -3.76
CA ARG A 546 -8.65 20.75 -2.65
C ARG A 546 -7.68 21.88 -3.10
N ASN A 547 -8.01 22.62 -4.16
CA ASN A 547 -7.26 23.81 -4.61
C ASN A 547 -8.02 25.13 -4.30
N PRO A 548 -7.98 25.66 -3.06
CA PRO A 548 -8.84 26.78 -2.60
C PRO A 548 -8.58 28.16 -3.24
N LYS A 549 -7.76 28.24 -4.28
CA LYS A 549 -7.54 29.44 -5.10
C LYS A 549 -7.96 29.25 -6.57
N LEU A 550 -8.22 28.02 -7.00
CA LEU A 550 -8.63 27.71 -8.37
C LEU A 550 -10.15 27.93 -8.50
N THR A 551 -10.53 28.99 -9.22
CA THR A 551 -11.93 29.24 -9.61
C THR A 551 -12.15 28.87 -11.07
N ALA A 552 -13.41 28.77 -11.50
CA ALA A 552 -13.79 28.52 -12.89
C ALA A 552 -13.12 29.52 -13.86
N THR A 553 -13.12 30.80 -13.48
CA THR A 553 -12.44 31.92 -14.16
C THR A 553 -10.90 31.85 -14.17
N GLY A 554 -10.28 30.93 -13.41
CA GLY A 554 -8.84 30.70 -13.41
C GLY A 554 -8.35 29.82 -14.56
N MET A 555 -9.26 29.18 -15.30
CA MET A 555 -8.90 28.24 -16.37
C MET A 555 -8.86 28.95 -17.72
N ASP A 556 -7.76 28.78 -18.45
CA ASP A 556 -7.62 29.28 -19.82
C ASP A 556 -8.55 28.47 -20.75
N PRO A 557 -9.32 29.10 -21.66
CA PRO A 557 -10.14 28.41 -22.66
C PRO A 557 -9.39 27.37 -23.51
N LEU A 558 -8.06 27.42 -23.56
CA LEU A 558 -7.19 26.47 -24.27
C LEU A 558 -6.41 25.53 -23.33
N ALA A 559 -6.75 25.46 -22.04
CA ALA A 559 -6.12 24.56 -21.06
C ALA A 559 -6.25 23.08 -21.44
N PHE A 560 -7.47 22.64 -21.76
CA PHE A 560 -7.83 21.24 -22.02
C PHE A 560 -7.98 20.90 -23.52
N MET A 561 -7.97 21.91 -24.40
CA MET A 561 -8.25 21.76 -25.84
C MET A 561 -7.24 20.94 -26.65
N SER A 562 -6.11 20.59 -26.05
CA SER A 562 -4.98 19.92 -26.73
C SER A 562 -4.52 18.63 -26.03
N ILE A 563 -5.37 18.04 -25.18
CA ILE A 563 -5.07 16.78 -24.46
C ILE A 563 -4.84 15.61 -25.43
N GLY A 564 -5.56 15.57 -26.57
CA GLY A 564 -5.26 14.63 -27.66
C GLY A 564 -5.56 13.15 -27.36
N ARG A 565 -6.42 12.93 -26.36
CA ARG A 565 -6.95 11.64 -25.85
C ARG A 565 -8.24 11.95 -25.06
N PRO A 566 -9.12 10.98 -24.80
CA PRO A 566 -10.24 11.16 -23.88
C PRO A 566 -9.75 11.57 -22.49
N ALA A 567 -10.49 12.41 -21.78
CA ALA A 567 -10.06 12.92 -20.47
C ALA A 567 -11.22 13.22 -19.52
N GLU A 568 -10.97 13.05 -18.22
CA GLU A 568 -11.89 13.36 -17.14
C GLU A 568 -11.23 14.46 -16.29
N ILE A 569 -11.89 15.61 -16.16
CA ILE A 569 -11.42 16.71 -15.31
C ILE A 569 -12.21 16.65 -14.01
N ASP A 570 -11.61 16.17 -12.94
CA ASP A 570 -12.31 15.94 -11.69
C ASP A 570 -12.02 17.02 -10.64
N PHE A 571 -13.10 17.59 -10.11
CA PHE A 571 -13.09 18.52 -8.98
C PHE A 571 -13.78 17.92 -7.75
N SER A 572 -14.23 16.67 -7.82
CA SER A 572 -14.94 15.98 -6.73
C SER A 572 -14.11 15.92 -5.45
N GLY A 573 -14.78 15.99 -4.30
CA GLY A 573 -14.11 15.98 -3.01
C GLY A 573 -14.66 14.91 -2.08
N ASP A 574 -13.78 14.20 -1.38
CA ASP A 574 -14.17 13.27 -0.31
C ASP A 574 -15.01 14.01 0.74
N HIS A 575 -16.31 13.70 0.80
CA HIS A 575 -17.30 14.39 1.63
C HIS A 575 -17.14 14.21 3.16
N MET A 576 -16.01 13.65 3.61
CA MET A 576 -15.78 13.23 5.00
C MET A 576 -15.36 14.37 5.94
N ASP A 577 -15.04 15.56 5.43
CA ASP A 577 -14.69 16.73 6.23
C ASP A 577 -15.77 17.82 6.08
N HIS A 578 -16.52 18.06 7.17
CA HIS A 578 -17.70 18.94 7.18
C HIS A 578 -17.40 20.39 7.57
N ASP A 579 -16.17 20.73 7.98
CA ASP A 579 -15.89 21.95 8.77
C ASP A 579 -14.84 22.89 8.15
N MET A 580 -14.69 22.88 6.82
CA MET A 580 -13.82 23.83 6.10
C MET A 580 -14.50 24.52 4.91
N ASP A 581 -14.55 25.86 5.00
CA ASP A 581 -15.03 26.82 3.99
C ASP A 581 -14.04 26.94 2.81
N PHE A 582 -13.77 25.82 2.15
CA PHE A 582 -13.01 25.78 0.91
C PHE A 582 -13.76 26.60 -0.16
N LYS A 583 -13.02 27.29 -1.03
CA LYS A 583 -13.61 27.98 -2.20
C LYS A 583 -14.00 26.97 -3.28
N GLN A 584 -15.11 26.29 -3.03
CA GLN A 584 -15.64 25.19 -3.83
C GLN A 584 -16.15 25.66 -5.21
N MET A 585 -16.17 24.74 -6.18
CA MET A 585 -16.44 25.01 -7.60
C MET A 585 -17.95 25.15 -7.86
N LYS A 586 -18.47 26.38 -7.91
CA LYS A 586 -19.90 26.66 -8.15
C LYS A 586 -20.32 26.67 -9.62
N VAL A 587 -19.38 26.90 -10.53
CA VAL A 587 -19.63 27.24 -11.94
C VAL A 587 -18.67 26.49 -12.86
N LEU A 588 -19.15 26.12 -14.05
CA LEU A 588 -18.34 25.62 -15.16
C LEU A 588 -18.45 26.61 -16.35
N GLU A 589 -17.38 27.38 -16.59
CA GLU A 589 -17.32 28.38 -17.66
C GLU A 589 -17.59 27.78 -19.05
N GLU A 590 -18.58 28.33 -19.78
CA GLU A 590 -18.97 27.82 -21.10
C GLU A 590 -17.79 27.84 -22.10
N ASN A 591 -16.94 28.86 -22.04
CA ASN A 591 -15.81 29.01 -22.97
C ASN A 591 -14.64 28.02 -22.69
N VAL A 592 -14.61 27.36 -21.54
CA VAL A 592 -13.64 26.31 -21.18
C VAL A 592 -14.24 24.93 -21.46
N PHE A 593 -15.38 24.63 -20.85
CA PHE A 593 -15.86 23.25 -20.71
C PHE A 593 -16.73 22.76 -21.88
N HIS A 594 -17.53 23.61 -22.51
CA HIS A 594 -18.34 23.22 -23.68
C HIS A 594 -17.49 22.90 -24.93
N PRO A 595 -16.40 23.63 -25.24
CA PRO A 595 -15.40 23.20 -26.23
C PRO A 595 -14.71 21.88 -25.88
N PHE A 596 -14.37 21.67 -24.60
CA PHE A 596 -13.75 20.44 -24.12
C PHE A 596 -14.67 19.21 -24.27
N LEU A 597 -15.94 19.31 -23.87
CA LEU A 597 -16.93 18.23 -24.03
C LEU A 597 -17.32 17.98 -25.51
N LYS A 598 -17.00 18.91 -26.42
CA LYS A 598 -17.13 18.75 -27.88
C LYS A 598 -15.91 18.13 -28.55
N LEU A 599 -14.76 18.08 -27.87
CA LEU A 599 -13.50 17.60 -28.45
C LEU A 599 -13.46 16.07 -28.59
N ASP A 600 -14.08 15.36 -27.65
CA ASP A 600 -14.21 13.91 -27.60
C ASP A 600 -15.54 13.57 -26.89
N GLU A 601 -16.23 12.50 -27.29
CA GLU A 601 -17.46 12.04 -26.61
C GLU A 601 -17.17 11.35 -25.27
N GLY A 602 -15.96 10.80 -25.10
CA GLY A 602 -15.49 10.20 -23.86
C GLY A 602 -15.00 11.19 -22.80
N ASN A 603 -15.02 12.50 -23.07
CA ASN A 603 -14.62 13.50 -22.07
C ASN A 603 -15.68 13.65 -20.96
N LYS A 604 -15.26 13.69 -19.69
CA LYS A 604 -16.13 13.86 -18.51
C LYS A 604 -15.64 15.00 -17.61
N ILE A 605 -16.51 15.49 -16.72
CA ILE A 605 -16.18 16.46 -15.67
C ILE A 605 -16.78 15.97 -14.36
N GLY A 606 -15.97 15.72 -13.33
CA GLY A 606 -16.46 15.34 -12.01
C GLY A 606 -16.68 16.57 -11.12
N MET A 607 -17.86 16.68 -10.52
CA MET A 607 -18.27 17.76 -9.61
C MET A 607 -18.88 17.21 -8.30
N LYS A 608 -18.82 15.90 -8.06
CA LYS A 608 -19.40 15.20 -6.91
C LYS A 608 -18.93 15.82 -5.59
N GLY A 609 -19.88 16.45 -4.89
CA GLY A 609 -19.65 17.14 -3.62
C GLY A 609 -19.19 18.60 -3.72
N GLN A 610 -19.12 19.17 -4.91
CA GLN A 610 -19.06 20.63 -5.11
C GLN A 610 -20.48 21.25 -5.02
N PRO A 611 -20.65 22.47 -4.51
CA PRO A 611 -21.94 23.16 -4.38
C PRO A 611 -22.34 23.79 -5.73
N PHE A 612 -22.46 22.95 -6.75
CA PHE A 612 -22.67 23.38 -8.13
C PHE A 612 -24.00 24.12 -8.28
N ASP A 613 -23.94 25.40 -8.67
CA ASP A 613 -25.11 26.26 -8.68
C ASP A 613 -25.93 26.09 -9.97
N CYS A 614 -26.86 25.15 -9.93
CA CYS A 614 -27.82 24.91 -10.99
C CYS A 614 -28.76 26.09 -11.28
N ALA A 615 -28.78 27.18 -10.50
CA ALA A 615 -29.52 28.40 -10.79
C ALA A 615 -28.67 29.48 -11.50
N ASP A 616 -27.34 29.45 -11.35
CA ASP A 616 -26.43 30.42 -11.96
C ASP A 616 -26.55 30.44 -13.51
N CYS A 617 -26.54 31.64 -14.09
CA CYS A 617 -26.63 31.85 -15.53
C CYS A 617 -25.38 31.38 -16.29
N HIS A 618 -24.20 31.35 -15.65
CA HIS A 618 -22.97 30.81 -16.24
C HIS A 618 -23.07 29.31 -16.49
N ASN A 619 -23.87 28.58 -15.71
CA ASN A 619 -24.14 27.14 -15.89
C ASN A 619 -25.29 26.86 -16.89
N ALA A 620 -25.95 27.89 -17.43
CA ALA A 620 -27.16 27.72 -18.24
C ALA A 620 -26.92 27.08 -19.64
N TRP A 621 -25.67 26.88 -20.06
CA TRP A 621 -25.33 26.17 -21.30
C TRP A 621 -25.56 24.66 -21.20
N LEU A 622 -25.36 24.07 -20.01
CA LEU A 622 -25.63 22.66 -19.75
C LEU A 622 -27.12 22.32 -19.95
N LYS A 623 -28.01 23.21 -19.49
CA LYS A 623 -29.47 23.12 -19.70
C LYS A 623 -29.88 23.17 -21.18
N LYS A 624 -29.07 23.77 -22.05
CA LYS A 624 -29.27 23.81 -23.51
C LYS A 624 -28.71 22.56 -24.21
N SER A 625 -27.88 21.77 -23.52
CA SER A 625 -27.15 20.62 -24.07
C SER A 625 -27.24 19.39 -23.14
N PRO A 626 -28.42 18.75 -22.98
CA PRO A 626 -28.61 17.66 -22.00
C PRO A 626 -27.59 16.52 -22.09
N LYS A 627 -27.21 16.08 -23.30
CA LYS A 627 -26.17 15.07 -23.54
C LYS A 627 -24.75 15.45 -23.07
N MET A 628 -24.52 16.73 -22.78
CA MET A 628 -23.27 17.21 -22.18
C MET A 628 -23.41 17.35 -20.66
N ALA A 629 -24.61 17.66 -20.16
CA ALA A 629 -24.91 17.58 -18.73
C ALA A 629 -24.86 16.14 -18.21
N GLU A 630 -25.25 15.14 -19.01
CA GLU A 630 -25.07 13.70 -18.73
C GLU A 630 -23.58 13.28 -18.56
N ARG A 631 -22.63 14.17 -18.83
CA ARG A 631 -21.17 13.97 -18.72
C ARG A 631 -20.53 14.91 -17.68
N VAL A 632 -21.36 15.49 -16.81
CA VAL A 632 -20.96 16.19 -15.59
C VAL A 632 -21.62 15.47 -14.41
N ASP A 633 -20.84 14.91 -13.49
CA ASP A 633 -21.31 14.13 -12.33
C ASP A 633 -21.42 14.99 -11.05
#